data_AF-A0A932L7G8-F1
#
_entry.id   AF-A0A932L7G8-F1
#
_cell.length_a   1.000
_cell.length_b   1.000
_cell.length_c   1.000
_cell.angle_alpha   90.00
_cell.angle_beta   90.00
_cell.angle_gamma   90.00
#
_symmetry.space_group_name_H-M   'P 1'
#
loop_
_entity.id
_entity.type
_entity.pdbx_description
1 polymer ?
#
loop_
_entity_poly.entity_id
_entity_poly.type
_entity_poly.pdbx_seq_one_letter_code
_entity_poly.pdbx_strand_id
1 'polypeptide(L)'
;MRSSFLLCATLIAVGVLGPGIARADGLLYQLPEDRSWVRFDVRYTLKREGMEQANQAKLTMASVGKAFEGADECRWIELRVQLNENGTERTLIRKLLIPEKYLKKGESPMEHVVRGWSKQGDQDVQRAEPDDGPWPAFLAGPLQDEKKLDKQLVESKLGALECAGVSGSVQFKAGDRDTKVVFETRLHEKAPFGVVSTRMQFEMKHDGQVQESVDATLKLADFGKDAESALPGYQ
;
A
#
# COMPACT_ATOMS: atom_id res chain seq x y z
N MET A 1 -20.89 -54.78 -42.84
CA MET A 1 -21.36 -53.77 -41.86
C MET A 1 -20.82 -54.12 -40.48
N ARG A 2 -20.10 -53.20 -39.82
CA ARG A 2 -19.63 -53.12 -38.40
C ARG A 2 -18.24 -52.48 -38.41
N SER A 3 -18.16 -51.16 -38.57
CA SER A 3 -18.22 -50.10 -37.54
C SER A 3 -16.90 -50.00 -36.76
N SER A 4 -16.03 -49.14 -37.28
CA SER A 4 -14.76 -48.73 -36.67
C SER A 4 -15.04 -47.66 -35.61
N PHE A 5 -14.67 -47.93 -34.35
CA PHE A 5 -14.68 -46.93 -33.28
C PHE A 5 -13.43 -46.06 -33.41
N LEU A 6 -13.59 -44.82 -33.89
CA LEU A 6 -12.59 -43.77 -33.74
C LEU A 6 -12.65 -43.24 -32.30
N LEU A 7 -11.63 -43.55 -31.49
CA LEU A 7 -11.38 -42.85 -30.23
C LEU A 7 -10.75 -41.49 -30.55
N CYS A 8 -11.54 -40.43 -30.49
CA CYS A 8 -11.05 -39.06 -30.56
C CYS A 8 -10.66 -38.63 -29.13
N ALA A 9 -9.37 -38.70 -28.80
CA ALA A 9 -8.85 -38.23 -27.52
C ALA A 9 -8.73 -36.71 -27.53
N THR A 10 -9.71 -36.02 -26.96
CA THR A 10 -9.69 -34.57 -26.73
C THR A 10 -8.72 -34.25 -25.59
N LEU A 11 -7.55 -33.70 -25.92
CA LEU A 11 -6.66 -33.04 -24.97
C LEU A 11 -7.34 -31.75 -24.48
N ILE A 12 -7.94 -31.80 -23.29
CA ILE A 12 -8.37 -30.59 -22.58
C ILE A 12 -7.12 -29.95 -21.99
N ALA A 13 -6.56 -28.99 -22.71
CA ALA A 13 -5.59 -28.06 -22.15
C ALA A 13 -6.30 -27.21 -21.09
N VAL A 14 -6.24 -27.62 -19.83
CA VAL A 14 -6.58 -26.76 -18.69
C VAL A 14 -5.52 -25.68 -18.66
N GLY A 15 -5.77 -24.58 -19.35
CA GLY A 15 -5.03 -23.35 -19.17
C GLY A 15 -5.18 -22.96 -17.71
N VAL A 16 -4.13 -23.17 -16.93
CA VAL A 16 -4.01 -22.57 -15.59
C VAL A 16 -4.01 -21.07 -15.84
N LEU A 17 -5.19 -20.46 -15.78
CA LEU A 17 -5.36 -19.04 -15.55
C LEU A 17 -4.67 -18.80 -14.21
N GLY A 18 -3.38 -18.47 -14.25
CA GLY A 18 -2.63 -18.10 -13.07
C GLY A 18 -3.45 -17.05 -12.34
N PRO A 19 -3.65 -17.18 -11.01
CA PRO A 19 -4.45 -16.23 -10.25
C PRO A 19 -3.94 -14.83 -10.61
N GLY A 20 -4.82 -14.05 -11.24
CA GLY A 20 -4.50 -12.69 -11.61
C GLY A 20 -4.05 -11.99 -10.34
N ILE A 21 -2.77 -11.64 -10.27
CA ILE A 21 -2.21 -10.98 -9.10
C ILE A 21 -3.05 -9.72 -8.90
N ALA A 22 -3.80 -9.67 -7.81
CA ALA A 22 -4.56 -8.51 -7.40
C ALA A 22 -3.54 -7.42 -7.08
N ARG A 23 -3.52 -6.32 -7.85
CA ARG A 23 -2.47 -5.28 -7.78
C ARG A 23 -2.96 -3.88 -7.42
N ALA A 24 -3.24 -3.49 -6.17
CA ALA A 24 -3.69 -2.10 -5.90
C ALA A 24 -2.63 -1.04 -6.27
N ASP A 25 -3.00 0.23 -6.31
CA ASP A 25 -2.02 1.31 -6.52
C ASP A 25 -1.39 1.71 -5.16
N GLY A 26 -0.47 2.68 -5.15
CA GLY A 26 0.24 3.09 -3.94
C GLY A 26 1.24 2.04 -3.43
N LEU A 27 1.21 1.72 -2.13
CA LEU A 27 2.15 0.77 -1.51
C LEU A 27 1.71 -0.69 -1.57
N LEU A 28 0.44 -0.97 -1.91
CA LEU A 28 -0.12 -2.31 -2.02
C LEU A 28 -0.21 -2.74 -3.49
N TYR A 29 0.93 -2.85 -4.17
CA TYR A 29 0.94 -3.26 -5.57
C TYR A 29 0.66 -4.73 -5.82
N GLN A 30 0.69 -5.57 -4.79
CA GLN A 30 0.07 -6.88 -4.85
C GLN A 30 -0.40 -7.29 -3.46
N LEU A 31 -1.50 -8.06 -3.39
CA LEU A 31 -1.92 -8.66 -2.13
C LEU A 31 -0.97 -9.81 -1.76
N PRO A 32 -0.20 -9.72 -0.65
CA PRO A 32 0.67 -10.81 -0.24
C PRO A 32 -0.13 -11.96 0.38
N GLU A 33 0.56 -13.09 0.58
CA GLU A 33 0.10 -14.12 1.52
C GLU A 33 -0.18 -13.52 2.89
N ASP A 34 -1.12 -14.13 3.61
CA ASP A 34 -1.40 -13.69 4.97
C ASP A 34 -0.18 -13.80 5.87
N ARG A 35 -0.15 -12.94 6.91
CA ARG A 35 0.98 -12.79 7.83
C ARG A 35 2.28 -12.31 7.19
N SER A 36 2.26 -11.84 5.93
CA SER A 36 3.43 -11.21 5.33
C SER A 36 3.56 -9.76 5.78
N TRP A 37 4.80 -9.27 5.91
CA TRP A 37 5.08 -7.86 6.21
C TRP A 37 6.28 -7.34 5.42
N VAL A 38 6.31 -6.02 5.22
CA VAL A 38 7.44 -5.27 4.65
C VAL A 38 7.72 -4.03 5.49
N ARG A 39 8.99 -3.62 5.51
CA ARG A 39 9.43 -2.37 6.14
C ARG A 39 10.16 -1.51 5.13
N PHE A 40 9.85 -0.22 5.13
CA PHE A 40 10.50 0.81 4.35
C PHE A 40 11.27 1.76 5.25
N ASP A 41 12.48 2.10 4.85
CA ASP A 41 13.16 3.30 5.33
C ASP A 41 12.57 4.49 4.57
N VAL A 42 12.10 5.48 5.32
CA VAL A 42 11.45 6.68 4.78
C VAL A 42 12.35 7.88 5.04
N ARG A 43 12.66 8.63 3.98
CA ARG A 43 13.29 9.94 4.07
C ARG A 43 12.34 10.95 3.46
N TYR A 44 12.08 12.06 4.14
CA TYR A 44 11.18 13.06 3.60
C TYR A 44 11.62 14.47 3.97
N THR A 45 11.29 15.41 3.09
CA THR A 45 11.44 16.84 3.34
C THR A 45 10.05 17.45 3.45
N LEU A 46 9.75 18.05 4.60
CA LEU A 46 8.53 18.83 4.82
C LEU A 46 8.84 20.30 4.57
N LYS A 47 8.03 20.96 3.74
CA LYS A 47 8.04 22.41 3.55
C LYS A 47 6.72 22.99 4.03
N ARG A 48 6.79 23.94 4.97
CA ARG A 48 5.65 24.62 5.56
C ARG A 48 6.04 26.03 5.98
N GLU A 49 5.23 27.03 5.64
CA GLU A 49 5.41 28.43 6.09
C GLU A 49 6.83 28.98 5.81
N GLY A 50 7.42 28.60 4.67
CA GLY A 50 8.78 29.00 4.29
C GLY A 50 9.92 28.26 5.00
N MET A 51 9.60 27.37 5.94
CA MET A 51 10.58 26.46 6.55
C MET A 51 10.68 25.16 5.77
N GLU A 52 11.89 24.58 5.75
CA GLU A 52 12.17 23.29 5.14
C GLU A 52 12.90 22.40 6.17
N GLN A 53 12.35 21.21 6.42
CA GLN A 53 12.89 20.27 7.40
C GLN A 53 13.03 18.87 6.79
N ALA A 54 14.26 18.36 6.80
CA ALA A 54 14.55 16.98 6.44
C ALA A 54 14.35 16.06 7.65
N ASN A 55 13.61 14.97 7.44
CA ASN A 55 13.22 14.02 8.48
C ASN A 55 13.40 12.58 8.00
N GLN A 56 13.33 11.65 8.95
CA GLN A 56 13.37 10.22 8.69
C GLN A 56 12.28 9.51 9.48
N ALA A 57 11.77 8.42 8.89
CA ALA A 57 10.80 7.55 9.52
C ALA A 57 10.99 6.10 9.07
N LYS A 58 10.31 5.19 9.75
CA LYS A 58 10.13 3.81 9.28
C LYS A 58 8.64 3.56 9.06
N LEU A 59 8.30 2.96 7.92
CA LEU A 59 6.96 2.48 7.64
C LEU A 59 6.99 0.97 7.58
N THR A 60 6.16 0.30 8.37
CA THR A 60 5.90 -1.14 8.23
C THR A 60 4.47 -1.33 7.72
N MET A 61 4.29 -2.17 6.72
CA MET A 61 2.97 -2.58 6.22
C MET A 61 2.87 -4.10 6.31
N ALA A 62 1.74 -4.60 6.83
CA ALA A 62 1.54 -6.01 7.11
C ALA A 62 0.13 -6.49 6.77
N SER A 63 0.01 -7.73 6.28
CA SER A 63 -1.23 -8.50 6.28
C SER A 63 -1.28 -9.25 7.60
N VAL A 64 -2.26 -8.97 8.47
CA VAL A 64 -2.27 -9.48 9.85
C VAL A 64 -3.49 -10.35 10.17
N GLY A 65 -4.03 -11.05 9.16
CA GLY A 65 -5.18 -11.92 9.30
C GLY A 65 -6.27 -11.67 8.26
N LYS A 66 -7.21 -12.61 8.21
CA LYS A 66 -8.43 -12.55 7.40
C LYS A 66 -9.67 -12.42 8.29
N ALA A 67 -10.75 -11.89 7.74
CA ALA A 67 -12.08 -11.95 8.34
C ALA A 67 -13.15 -11.99 7.24
N PHE A 68 -14.39 -12.28 7.62
CA PHE A 68 -15.55 -12.17 6.73
C PHE A 68 -16.44 -11.04 7.19
N GLU A 69 -16.92 -10.22 6.25
CA GLU A 69 -18.04 -9.29 6.45
C GLU A 69 -19.20 -9.75 5.59
N GLY A 70 -20.15 -10.47 6.20
CA GLY A 70 -21.19 -11.16 5.44
C GLY A 70 -20.61 -12.25 4.55
N ALA A 71 -20.74 -12.10 3.23
CA ALA A 71 -20.23 -13.05 2.24
C ALA A 71 -18.85 -12.65 1.68
N ASP A 72 -18.36 -11.46 2.00
CA ASP A 72 -17.09 -10.96 1.46
C ASP A 72 -15.92 -11.40 2.33
N GLU A 73 -14.92 -12.04 1.71
CA GLU A 73 -13.62 -12.27 2.33
C GLU A 73 -12.83 -10.96 2.37
N CYS A 74 -12.36 -10.61 3.57
CA CYS A 74 -11.67 -9.36 3.85
C CYS A 74 -10.28 -9.61 4.41
N ARG A 75 -9.38 -8.66 4.18
CA ARG A 75 -8.02 -8.67 4.73
C ARG A 75 -7.78 -7.56 5.72
N TRP A 76 -7.12 -7.91 6.82
CA TRP A 76 -6.54 -6.94 7.73
C TRP A 76 -5.20 -6.43 7.20
N ILE A 77 -5.16 -5.15 6.84
CA ILE A 77 -3.92 -4.44 6.49
C ILE A 77 -3.56 -3.52 7.65
N GLU A 78 -2.38 -3.73 8.25
CA GLU A 78 -1.84 -2.88 9.30
C GLU A 78 -0.66 -2.06 8.79
N LEU A 79 -0.69 -0.77 9.07
CA LEU A 79 0.32 0.22 8.75
C LEU A 79 0.88 0.76 10.07
N ARG A 80 2.20 0.75 10.22
CA ARG A 80 2.90 1.31 11.38
C ARG A 80 3.95 2.31 10.92
N VAL A 81 3.78 3.57 11.29
CA VAL A 81 4.74 4.65 11.03
C VAL A 81 5.47 4.98 12.32
N GLN A 82 6.78 4.90 12.31
CA GLN A 82 7.65 5.34 13.41
C GLN A 82 8.38 6.61 12.94
N LEU A 83 7.94 7.75 13.47
CA LEU A 83 8.50 9.06 13.20
C LEU A 83 9.58 9.35 14.25
N ASN A 84 10.69 9.97 13.84
CA ASN A 84 11.66 10.55 14.75
C ASN A 84 11.72 12.06 14.50
N GLU A 85 11.03 12.83 15.34
CA GLU A 85 10.97 14.29 15.26
C GLU A 85 11.72 14.88 16.45
N ASN A 86 12.82 15.58 16.19
CA ASN A 86 13.63 16.25 17.22
C ASN A 86 14.05 15.33 18.38
N GLY A 87 14.38 14.07 18.09
CA GLY A 87 14.79 13.08 19.08
C GLY A 87 13.63 12.45 19.87
N THR A 88 12.38 12.83 19.60
CA THR A 88 11.19 12.16 20.14
C THR A 88 10.67 11.15 19.14
N GLU A 89 10.65 9.87 19.53
CA GLU A 89 10.02 8.83 18.71
C GLU A 89 8.50 8.88 18.91
N ARG A 90 7.76 8.90 17.80
CA ARG A 90 6.30 8.77 17.78
C ARG A 90 5.91 7.61 16.91
N THR A 91 5.07 6.72 17.42
CA THR A 91 4.52 5.61 16.64
C THR A 91 3.05 5.86 16.34
N LEU A 92 2.67 5.74 15.07
CA LEU A 92 1.29 5.71 14.60
C LEU A 92 1.01 4.33 14.04
N ILE A 93 -0.04 3.67 14.54
CA ILE A 93 -0.48 2.36 14.03
C ILE A 93 -1.89 2.54 13.51
N ARG A 94 -2.17 1.96 12.35
CA ARG A 94 -3.50 1.92 11.77
C ARG A 94 -3.78 0.55 11.16
N LYS A 95 -4.91 -0.05 11.52
CA LYS A 95 -5.34 -1.36 11.04
C LYS A 95 -6.69 -1.22 10.35
N LEU A 96 -6.78 -1.71 9.12
CA LEU A 96 -7.93 -1.57 8.24
C LEU A 96 -8.41 -2.95 7.78
N LEU A 97 -9.71 -3.21 7.85
CA LEU A 97 -10.36 -4.34 7.20
C LEU A 97 -10.87 -3.89 5.85
N ILE A 98 -10.47 -4.57 4.79
CA ILE A 98 -10.86 -4.22 3.42
C ILE A 98 -11.21 -5.52 2.67
N PRO A 99 -12.35 -5.61 1.97
CA PRO A 99 -12.67 -6.78 1.14
C PRO A 99 -11.58 -7.03 0.09
N GLU A 100 -11.11 -8.28 -0.04
CA GLU A 100 -9.97 -8.61 -0.92
C GLU A 100 -10.24 -8.26 -2.39
N LYS A 101 -11.51 -8.29 -2.81
CA LYS A 101 -11.94 -7.93 -4.17
C LYS A 101 -11.62 -6.47 -4.55
N TYR A 102 -11.35 -5.60 -3.57
CA TYR A 102 -10.96 -4.20 -3.75
C TYR A 102 -9.45 -3.95 -3.52
N LEU A 103 -8.69 -4.96 -3.08
CA LEU A 103 -7.23 -4.87 -2.91
C LEU A 103 -6.49 -5.22 -4.21
N LYS A 104 -6.93 -4.62 -5.33
CA LYS A 104 -6.45 -4.91 -6.69
C LYS A 104 -6.35 -3.63 -7.54
N LYS A 105 -5.82 -3.77 -8.75
CA LYS A 105 -5.49 -2.63 -9.62
C LYS A 105 -6.71 -1.87 -10.06
N GLY A 106 -6.59 -0.55 -10.04
CA GLY A 106 -7.63 0.35 -10.51
C GLY A 106 -8.80 0.51 -9.53
N GLU A 107 -8.71 -0.08 -8.34
CA GLU A 107 -9.68 0.11 -7.25
C GLU A 107 -9.17 1.16 -6.26
N SER A 108 -10.06 1.64 -5.40
CA SER A 108 -9.78 2.54 -4.28
C SER A 108 -9.97 1.80 -2.95
N PRO A 109 -8.95 1.10 -2.40
CA PRO A 109 -9.11 0.32 -1.17
C PRO A 109 -9.70 1.10 0.01
N MET A 110 -9.39 2.40 0.10
CA MET A 110 -9.82 3.26 1.19
C MET A 110 -11.32 3.54 1.21
N GLU A 111 -11.96 3.59 0.04
CA GLU A 111 -13.42 3.73 -0.08
C GLU A 111 -14.19 2.46 0.36
N HIS A 112 -13.46 1.36 0.54
CA HIS A 112 -14.01 0.05 0.88
C HIS A 112 -13.56 -0.45 2.26
N VAL A 113 -13.02 0.44 3.10
CA VAL A 113 -12.71 0.12 4.50
C VAL A 113 -14.02 -0.13 5.26
N VAL A 114 -14.21 -1.37 5.72
CA VAL A 114 -15.41 -1.77 6.47
C VAL A 114 -15.24 -1.57 7.97
N ARG A 115 -14.01 -1.72 8.48
CA ARG A 115 -13.64 -1.46 9.89
C ARG A 115 -12.21 -0.93 9.98
N GLY A 116 -11.95 -0.06 10.96
CA GLY A 116 -10.63 0.53 11.16
C GLY A 116 -10.34 0.86 12.62
N TRP A 117 -9.07 0.72 13.01
CA TRP A 117 -8.55 1.12 14.33
C TRP A 117 -7.24 1.87 14.18
N SER A 118 -7.00 2.80 15.10
CA SER A 118 -5.76 3.57 15.19
C SER A 118 -5.24 3.63 16.62
N LYS A 119 -3.92 3.79 16.74
CA LYS A 119 -3.23 4.06 18.01
C LYS A 119 -2.07 5.02 17.76
N GLN A 120 -1.93 6.03 18.61
CA GLN A 120 -0.83 6.98 18.57
C GLN A 120 -0.05 6.93 19.89
N GLY A 121 1.22 6.52 19.81
CA GLY A 121 2.07 6.34 20.99
C GLY A 121 1.42 5.43 22.03
N ASP A 122 1.32 5.93 23.26
CA ASP A 122 0.72 5.22 24.40
C ASP A 122 -0.78 5.51 24.59
N GLN A 123 -1.42 6.25 23.67
CA GLN A 123 -2.86 6.52 23.76
C GLN A 123 -3.68 5.23 23.59
N ASP A 124 -4.92 5.27 24.08
CA ASP A 124 -5.88 4.20 23.88
C ASP A 124 -6.19 3.98 22.39
N VAL A 125 -6.55 2.75 22.05
CA VAL A 125 -6.96 2.40 20.68
C VAL A 125 -8.31 3.04 20.38
N GLN A 126 -8.41 3.69 19.23
CA GLN A 126 -9.63 4.34 18.76
C GLN A 126 -10.10 3.73 17.46
N ARG A 127 -11.39 3.91 17.15
CA ARG A 127 -11.92 3.60 15.82
C ARG A 127 -11.33 4.60 14.82
N ALA A 128 -10.90 4.11 13.67
CA ALA A 128 -10.27 4.93 12.64
C ALA A 128 -11.22 5.21 11.48
N GLU A 129 -11.35 6.49 11.12
CA GLU A 129 -12.10 6.95 9.96
C GLU A 129 -11.21 6.99 8.72
N PRO A 130 -11.64 6.46 7.55
CA PRO A 130 -10.80 6.25 6.35
C PRO A 130 -9.91 7.43 5.95
N ASP A 131 -10.43 8.65 6.03
CA ASP A 131 -9.84 9.82 5.37
C ASP A 131 -8.88 10.66 6.24
N ASP A 132 -8.59 10.23 7.46
CA ASP A 132 -7.67 10.99 8.33
C ASP A 132 -6.19 10.73 7.98
N GLY A 133 -5.34 11.74 7.98
CA GLY A 133 -3.88 11.59 7.82
C GLY A 133 -3.39 11.10 6.44
N PRO A 134 -2.16 10.53 6.35
CA PRO A 134 -1.54 10.18 5.06
C PRO A 134 -1.97 8.83 4.50
N TRP A 135 -2.88 8.11 5.17
CA TRP A 135 -3.23 6.73 4.83
C TRP A 135 -3.82 6.56 3.43
N PRO A 136 -4.64 7.51 2.91
CA PRO A 136 -5.11 7.43 1.53
C PRO A 136 -3.99 7.38 0.49
N ALA A 137 -2.81 7.92 0.78
CA ALA A 137 -1.67 7.82 -0.13
C ALA A 137 -0.98 6.43 -0.09
N PHE A 138 -1.03 5.73 1.05
CA PHE A 138 -0.38 4.42 1.20
C PHE A 138 -1.19 3.30 0.56
N LEU A 139 -2.52 3.41 0.58
CA LEU A 139 -3.45 2.51 -0.09
C LEU A 139 -4.17 3.23 -1.23
N ALA A 140 -3.40 4.03 -1.98
CA ALA A 140 -3.90 4.85 -3.07
C ALA A 140 -4.47 4.01 -4.22
N GLY A 141 -5.33 4.62 -5.02
CA GLY A 141 -5.85 4.05 -6.26
C GLY A 141 -7.27 4.54 -6.56
N PRO A 142 -7.69 4.53 -7.84
CA PRO A 142 -6.84 4.35 -9.02
C PRO A 142 -5.88 5.53 -9.24
N LEU A 143 -4.70 5.29 -9.81
CA LEU A 143 -3.82 6.39 -10.27
C LEU A 143 -4.44 7.12 -11.48
N GLN A 144 -4.50 8.44 -11.39
CA GLN A 144 -4.74 9.35 -12.51
C GLN A 144 -3.44 9.53 -13.31
N ASP A 145 -3.58 9.69 -14.63
CA ASP A 145 -2.46 9.91 -15.56
C ASP A 145 -1.36 8.85 -15.48
N GLU A 146 -1.73 7.59 -15.26
CA GLU A 146 -0.79 6.48 -15.11
C GLU A 146 0.13 6.37 -16.34
N LYS A 147 1.44 6.30 -16.10
CA LYS A 147 2.46 6.02 -17.11
C LYS A 147 3.36 4.90 -16.62
N LYS A 148 3.72 4.00 -17.55
CA LYS A 148 4.79 3.03 -17.30
C LYS A 148 6.13 3.75 -17.37
N LEU A 149 7.03 3.37 -16.47
CA LEU A 149 8.41 3.84 -16.45
C LEU A 149 9.32 2.70 -16.90
N ASP A 150 10.43 3.07 -17.55
CA ASP A 150 11.46 2.12 -17.93
C ASP A 150 12.00 1.38 -16.72
N LYS A 151 12.48 0.16 -16.98
CA LYS A 151 13.10 -0.65 -15.95
C LYS A 151 14.37 0.00 -15.43
N GLN A 152 14.60 -0.10 -14.13
CA GLN A 152 15.79 0.43 -13.47
C GLN A 152 16.32 -0.59 -12.46
N LEU A 153 17.64 -0.69 -12.37
CA LEU A 153 18.28 -1.46 -11.30
C LEU A 153 18.08 -0.75 -9.95
N VAL A 154 17.43 -1.42 -9.00
CA VAL A 154 17.19 -0.92 -7.64
C VAL A 154 17.81 -1.88 -6.63
N GLU A 155 18.74 -1.38 -5.83
CA GLU A 155 19.33 -2.15 -4.72
C GLU A 155 18.41 -2.14 -3.49
N SER A 156 18.19 -3.31 -2.88
CA SER A 156 17.42 -3.45 -1.64
C SER A 156 17.90 -4.67 -0.84
N LYS A 157 17.20 -5.03 0.25
CA LYS A 157 17.43 -6.30 0.95
C LYS A 157 17.15 -7.55 0.10
N LEU A 158 16.42 -7.40 -1.00
CA LEU A 158 16.20 -8.48 -1.97
C LEU A 158 17.36 -8.64 -2.96
N GLY A 159 18.43 -7.84 -2.81
CA GLY A 159 19.53 -7.71 -3.77
C GLY A 159 19.30 -6.57 -4.77
N ALA A 160 20.12 -6.54 -5.82
CA ALA A 160 19.94 -5.65 -6.95
C ALA A 160 18.90 -6.27 -7.91
N LEU A 161 17.77 -5.59 -8.08
CA LEU A 161 16.64 -6.07 -8.89
C LEU A 161 16.38 -5.13 -10.06
N GLU A 162 16.10 -5.70 -11.23
CA GLU A 162 15.64 -4.92 -12.39
C GLU A 162 14.13 -4.65 -12.23
N CYS A 163 13.78 -3.47 -11.72
CA CYS A 163 12.42 -3.10 -11.36
C CYS A 163 11.75 -2.29 -12.48
N ALA A 164 10.59 -2.75 -12.96
CA ALA A 164 9.70 -1.90 -13.74
C ALA A 164 9.15 -0.77 -12.86
N GLY A 165 8.64 0.31 -13.45
CA GLY A 165 8.00 1.36 -12.67
C GLY A 165 6.68 1.86 -13.23
N VAL A 166 5.97 2.58 -12.39
CA VAL A 166 4.76 3.33 -12.74
C VAL A 166 4.82 4.71 -12.10
N SER A 167 4.27 5.71 -12.79
CA SER A 167 4.02 7.04 -12.24
C SER A 167 2.57 7.43 -12.43
N GLY A 168 2.05 8.31 -11.59
CA GLY A 168 0.70 8.85 -11.71
C GLY A 168 0.40 9.75 -10.52
N SER A 169 -0.85 10.16 -10.36
CA SER A 169 -1.26 10.93 -9.19
C SER A 169 -2.60 10.50 -8.63
N VAL A 170 -2.83 10.79 -7.36
CA VAL A 170 -4.17 10.76 -6.77
C VAL A 170 -4.47 12.10 -6.12
N GLN A 171 -5.75 12.40 -6.00
CA GLN A 171 -6.22 13.54 -5.26
C GLN A 171 -7.34 13.10 -4.32
N PHE A 172 -7.25 13.51 -3.06
CA PHE A 172 -8.27 13.23 -2.04
C PHE A 172 -8.44 14.43 -1.12
N LYS A 173 -9.57 14.46 -0.42
CA LYS A 173 -9.90 15.47 0.59
C LYS A 173 -9.88 14.84 1.98
N ALA A 174 -9.25 15.54 2.92
CA ALA A 174 -9.27 15.19 4.34
C ALA A 174 -9.73 16.42 5.14
N GLY A 175 -11.03 16.49 5.43
CA GLY A 175 -11.65 17.70 5.98
C GLY A 175 -11.64 18.85 4.98
N ASP A 176 -11.02 19.97 5.38
CA ASP A 176 -10.82 21.19 4.57
C ASP A 176 -9.55 21.14 3.69
N ARG A 177 -8.74 20.10 3.83
CA ARG A 177 -7.47 19.95 3.10
C ARG A 177 -7.66 19.16 1.81
N ASP A 178 -7.33 19.79 0.70
CA ASP A 178 -7.17 19.17 -0.61
C ASP A 178 -5.74 18.66 -0.76
N THR A 179 -5.56 17.34 -0.88
CA THR A 179 -4.23 16.74 -1.02
C THR A 179 -4.07 16.12 -2.40
N LYS A 180 -3.05 16.55 -3.13
CA LYS A 180 -2.58 15.87 -4.35
C LYS A 180 -1.29 15.14 -4.05
N VAL A 181 -1.19 13.88 -4.48
CA VAL A 181 0.02 13.09 -4.35
C VAL A 181 0.45 12.60 -5.72
N VAL A 182 1.69 12.89 -6.11
CA VAL A 182 2.33 12.35 -7.31
C VAL A 182 3.26 11.21 -6.90
N PHE A 183 3.17 10.09 -7.61
CA PHE A 183 3.92 8.88 -7.34
C PHE A 183 4.93 8.58 -8.45
N GLU A 184 6.08 8.06 -8.06
CA GLU A 184 6.96 7.26 -8.91
C GLU A 184 7.33 5.99 -8.15
N THR A 185 6.76 4.85 -8.56
CA THR A 185 6.90 3.58 -7.86
C THR A 185 7.73 2.60 -8.69
N ARG A 186 8.66 1.90 -8.03
CA ARG A 186 9.44 0.79 -8.59
C ARG A 186 8.97 -0.53 -8.01
N LEU A 187 8.68 -1.46 -8.91
CA LEU A 187 7.90 -2.66 -8.66
C LEU A 187 8.68 -3.93 -9.00
N HIS A 188 8.51 -4.96 -8.19
CA HIS A 188 9.09 -6.29 -8.44
C HIS A 188 8.30 -7.39 -7.70
N GLU A 189 8.04 -8.52 -8.34
CA GLU A 189 7.23 -9.63 -7.80
C GLU A 189 7.80 -10.26 -6.52
N LYS A 190 9.13 -10.22 -6.36
CA LYS A 190 9.84 -10.68 -5.16
C LYS A 190 9.57 -9.84 -3.90
N ALA A 191 9.11 -8.59 -4.05
CA ALA A 191 8.69 -7.80 -2.90
C ALA A 191 7.29 -8.27 -2.46
N PRO A 192 7.04 -8.59 -1.17
CA PRO A 192 5.77 -9.18 -0.77
C PRO A 192 4.54 -8.38 -1.21
N PHE A 193 4.59 -7.06 -1.10
CA PHE A 193 3.53 -6.13 -1.52
C PHE A 193 3.78 -5.52 -2.91
N GLY A 194 4.72 -6.07 -3.68
CA GLY A 194 5.02 -5.66 -5.06
C GLY A 194 5.86 -4.38 -5.18
N VAL A 195 6.05 -3.62 -4.10
CA VAL A 195 6.79 -2.35 -4.09
C VAL A 195 8.20 -2.51 -3.52
N VAL A 196 9.21 -2.09 -4.29
CA VAL A 196 10.63 -2.06 -3.87
C VAL A 196 11.02 -0.65 -3.41
N SER A 197 10.54 0.39 -4.10
CA SER A 197 10.71 1.77 -3.67
C SER A 197 9.61 2.64 -4.24
N THR A 198 9.29 3.75 -3.57
CA THR A 198 8.42 4.78 -4.13
C THR A 198 8.89 6.16 -3.73
N ARG A 199 8.74 7.13 -4.64
CA ARG A 199 8.77 8.56 -4.32
C ARG A 199 7.33 9.06 -4.30
N MET A 200 7.00 9.87 -3.32
CA MET A 200 5.69 10.50 -3.14
C MET A 200 5.89 12.00 -2.96
N GLN A 201 5.25 12.80 -3.80
CA GLN A 201 5.26 14.26 -3.70
C GLN A 201 3.86 14.75 -3.37
N PHE A 202 3.70 15.24 -2.14
CA PHE A 202 2.45 15.77 -1.62
C PHE A 202 2.39 17.28 -1.81
N GLU A 203 1.26 17.76 -2.30
CA GLU A 203 0.84 19.16 -2.21
C GLU A 203 -0.46 19.21 -1.41
N MET A 204 -0.43 19.85 -0.25
CA MET A 204 -1.58 20.01 0.64
C MET A 204 -2.06 21.46 0.56
N LYS A 205 -3.30 21.63 0.12
CA LYS A 205 -3.95 22.92 -0.05
C LYS A 205 -5.03 23.13 1.00
N HIS A 206 -5.10 24.34 1.51
CA HIS A 206 -6.21 24.84 2.33
C HIS A 206 -6.76 26.09 1.64
N ASP A 207 -8.07 26.17 1.44
CA ASP A 207 -8.73 27.24 0.68
C ASP A 207 -8.09 27.49 -0.72
N GLY A 208 -7.67 26.40 -1.38
CA GLY A 208 -7.04 26.44 -2.71
C GLY A 208 -5.57 26.89 -2.74
N GLN A 209 -4.99 27.33 -1.62
CA GLN A 209 -3.59 27.73 -1.53
C GLN A 209 -2.73 26.60 -0.95
N VAL A 210 -1.56 26.35 -1.54
CA VAL A 210 -0.60 25.36 -1.02
C VAL A 210 -0.01 25.89 0.28
N GLN A 211 -0.27 25.18 1.37
CA GLN A 211 0.25 25.51 2.70
C GLN A 211 1.45 24.62 3.07
N GLU A 212 1.40 23.36 2.63
CA GLU A 212 2.40 22.35 2.96
C GLU A 212 2.73 21.52 1.72
N SER A 213 4.00 21.12 1.60
CA SER A 213 4.41 20.09 0.64
C SER A 213 5.38 19.10 1.28
N VAL A 214 5.33 17.86 0.83
CA VAL A 214 6.22 16.79 1.30
C VAL A 214 6.82 16.08 0.10
N ASP A 215 8.14 15.94 0.06
CA ASP A 215 8.82 15.04 -0.88
C ASP A 215 9.39 13.87 -0.09
N ALA A 216 8.79 12.69 -0.24
CA ALA A 216 9.13 11.49 0.50
C ALA A 216 9.66 10.40 -0.44
N THR A 217 10.72 9.73 -0.01
CA THR A 217 11.23 8.50 -0.64
C THR A 217 11.17 7.35 0.35
N LEU A 218 10.53 6.27 -0.05
CA LEU A 218 10.40 5.02 0.69
C LEU A 218 11.21 3.94 -0.04
N LYS A 219 12.08 3.25 0.68
CA LYS A 219 12.92 2.17 0.13
C LYS A 219 12.77 0.90 0.97
N LEU A 220 12.50 -0.24 0.33
CA LEU A 220 12.35 -1.52 1.00
C LEU A 220 13.63 -1.86 1.77
N ALA A 221 13.49 -1.92 3.09
CA ALA A 221 14.57 -2.07 4.04
C ALA A 221 14.55 -3.43 4.74
N ASP A 222 13.39 -4.08 4.80
CA ASP A 222 13.23 -5.42 5.39
C ASP A 222 11.89 -6.05 4.99
N PHE A 223 11.74 -7.36 5.16
CA PHE A 223 10.50 -8.08 4.90
C PHE A 223 10.48 -9.45 5.60
N GLY A 224 9.30 -10.01 5.80
CA GLY A 224 9.19 -11.33 6.42
C GLY A 224 7.78 -11.91 6.43
N LYS A 225 7.65 -12.98 7.22
CA LYS A 225 6.43 -13.72 7.48
C LYS A 225 6.06 -13.60 8.96
N ASP A 226 4.99 -14.29 9.35
CA ASP A 226 4.51 -14.41 10.72
C ASP A 226 4.08 -13.09 11.36
N ALA A 227 3.70 -12.09 10.56
CA ALA A 227 3.19 -10.82 11.05
C ALA A 227 2.03 -11.03 12.04
N GLU A 228 2.11 -10.29 13.13
CA GLU A 228 1.10 -10.24 14.19
C GLU A 228 0.56 -8.82 14.28
N SER A 229 -0.73 -8.72 14.57
CA SER A 229 -1.40 -7.43 14.73
C SER A 229 -0.92 -6.76 16.01
N ALA A 230 -0.45 -5.51 15.91
CA ALA A 230 -0.11 -4.71 17.09
C ALA A 230 -1.36 -4.14 17.80
N LEU A 231 -2.50 -4.07 17.08
CA LEU A 231 -3.79 -3.68 17.64
C LEU A 231 -4.63 -4.92 18.00
N PRO A 232 -5.52 -4.85 19.00
CA PRO A 232 -6.36 -5.98 19.39
C PRO A 232 -7.20 -6.52 18.22
N GLY A 233 -7.51 -7.82 18.25
CA GLY A 233 -8.54 -8.41 17.42
C GLY A 233 -9.90 -8.08 18.02
N TYR A 234 -10.45 -6.90 17.71
CA TYR A 234 -11.83 -6.60 18.04
C TYR A 234 -12.71 -7.43 17.09
N GLN A 235 -13.18 -8.58 17.58
CA GLN A 235 -14.15 -9.44 16.90
C GLN A 235 -15.42 -8.64 16.62
#